data_AF-A0A844EI82-F1
#
_entry.id   AF-A0A844EI82-F1
#
_cell.length_a   1.000
_cell.length_b   1.000
_cell.length_c   1.000
_cell.angle_alpha   90.00
_cell.angle_beta   90.00
_cell.angle_gamma   90.00
#
_symmetry.space_group_name_H-M   'P 1'
#
loop_
_entity.id
_entity.type
_entity.pdbx_description
1 polymer ?
#
loop_
_entity_poly.entity_id
_entity_poly.type
_entity_poly.pdbx_seq_one_letter_code
_entity_poly.pdbx_strand_id
1 'polypeptide(L)'
;SAEKQKQAALRSEDYEKAAYYRDQVTKLEKAKNTDNVSSADTPQVTAKDMEQIVEEKTEIPVGELQAKEQQQLRNLGPNLEKHVIGQDEAVEKVARAIRRNRVGFNGTGRPIGSFLFVGPTGVGKTELAKQLAYELFGSKDSMIRFDMSEYMEPHSVAKLIGSPPGYVGYEEAGQL
;
A
#
# COMPACT_ATOMS: atom_id res chain seq x y z
N SER A 1 -33.33 -37.77 3.04
CA SER A 1 -33.09 -37.08 4.31
C SER A 1 -33.91 -37.74 5.41
N ALA A 2 -33.46 -37.67 6.66
CA ALA A 2 -34.13 -38.29 7.82
C ALA A 2 -35.61 -37.86 7.97
N GLU A 3 -35.97 -36.64 7.57
CA GLU A 3 -37.35 -36.17 7.53
C GLU A 3 -38.24 -36.91 6.52
N LYS A 4 -37.71 -37.24 5.33
CA LYS A 4 -38.44 -38.04 4.33
C LYS A 4 -38.67 -39.47 4.84
N GLN A 5 -37.70 -40.03 5.57
CA GLN A 5 -37.83 -41.37 6.18
C GLN A 5 -38.81 -41.37 7.37
N LYS A 6 -38.83 -40.30 8.18
CA LYS A 6 -39.85 -40.08 9.23
C LYS A 6 -41.27 -40.01 8.63
N GLN A 7 -41.46 -39.23 7.57
CA GLN A 7 -42.77 -39.11 6.90
C GLN A 7 -43.21 -40.42 6.23
N ALA A 8 -42.29 -41.18 5.66
CA ALA A 8 -42.58 -42.49 5.09
C ALA A 8 -43.00 -43.51 6.17
N ALA A 9 -42.29 -43.55 7.31
CA ALA A 9 -42.60 -44.45 8.44
C ALA A 9 -43.95 -44.13 9.11
N LEU A 10 -44.30 -42.84 9.20
CA LEU A 10 -45.62 -42.41 9.69
C LEU A 10 -46.76 -42.81 8.74
N ARG A 11 -46.52 -42.77 7.42
CA ARG A 11 -47.50 -43.22 6.42
C ARG A 11 -47.70 -44.73 6.38
N SER A 12 -46.70 -45.50 6.81
CA SER A 12 -46.76 -46.96 6.91
C SER A 12 -47.15 -47.46 8.32
N GLU A 13 -47.61 -46.57 9.21
CA GLU A 13 -47.98 -46.86 10.61
C GLU A 13 -46.87 -47.57 11.42
N ASP A 14 -45.60 -47.40 11.01
CA ASP A 14 -44.44 -47.97 11.69
C ASP A 14 -43.95 -46.99 12.75
N TYR A 15 -44.62 -47.03 13.90
CA TYR A 15 -44.43 -46.06 14.99
C TYR A 15 -43.03 -46.14 15.63
N GLU A 16 -42.39 -47.31 15.65
CA GLU A 16 -41.03 -47.48 16.17
C GLU A 16 -40.00 -46.79 15.27
N LYS A 17 -40.06 -47.02 13.95
CA LYS A 17 -39.16 -46.32 13.03
C LYS A 17 -39.43 -44.83 13.00
N ALA A 18 -40.68 -44.41 13.09
CA ALA A 18 -41.04 -42.99 13.15
C ALA A 18 -40.45 -42.30 14.39
N ALA A 19 -40.45 -42.97 15.55
CA ALA A 19 -39.82 -42.47 16.77
C ALA A 19 -38.29 -42.36 16.62
N TYR A 20 -37.63 -43.38 16.07
CA TYR A 20 -36.19 -43.37 15.81
C TYR A 20 -35.75 -42.21 14.90
N TYR A 21 -36.47 -42.00 13.78
CA TYR A 21 -36.16 -40.90 12.87
C TYR A 21 -36.53 -39.53 13.45
N ARG A 22 -37.52 -39.45 14.34
CA ARG A 22 -37.82 -38.22 15.08
C ARG A 22 -36.65 -37.81 15.96
N ASP A 23 -36.11 -38.74 16.74
CA ASP A 23 -34.97 -38.46 17.63
C ASP A 23 -33.70 -38.12 16.86
N GLN A 24 -33.48 -38.77 15.71
CA GLN A 24 -32.39 -38.43 14.78
C GLN A 24 -32.52 -37.00 14.23
N VAL A 25 -33.73 -36.60 13.80
CA VAL A 25 -33.99 -35.23 13.33
C VAL A 25 -33.76 -34.23 14.46
N THR A 26 -34.27 -34.50 15.67
CA THR A 26 -34.08 -33.60 16.83
C THR A 26 -32.61 -33.51 17.25
N LYS A 27 -31.83 -34.59 17.16
CA LYS A 27 -30.38 -34.55 17.38
C LYS A 27 -29.65 -33.72 16.33
N LEU A 28 -29.99 -33.88 15.06
CA LEU A 28 -29.40 -33.12 13.95
C LEU A 28 -29.79 -31.64 13.99
N GLU A 29 -31.02 -31.31 14.39
CA GLU A 29 -31.47 -29.92 14.61
C GLU A 29 -30.75 -29.28 15.79
N LYS A 30 -30.54 -30.02 16.89
CA LYS A 30 -29.74 -29.54 18.02
C LYS A 30 -28.29 -29.30 17.61
N ALA A 31 -27.67 -30.23 16.87
CA ALA A 31 -26.31 -30.06 16.36
C ALA A 31 -26.20 -28.83 15.43
N LYS A 32 -27.15 -28.64 14.51
CA LYS A 32 -27.23 -27.44 13.66
C LYS A 32 -27.41 -26.14 14.44
N ASN A 33 -28.13 -26.17 15.56
CA ASN A 33 -28.31 -25.00 16.40
C ASN A 33 -27.08 -24.70 17.29
N THR A 34 -26.28 -25.71 17.65
CA THR A 34 -24.99 -25.53 18.31
C THR A 34 -23.94 -24.94 17.36
N ASP A 35 -24.06 -25.17 16.05
CA ASP A 35 -23.25 -24.55 14.99
C ASP A 35 -23.67 -23.11 14.67
N ASN A 36 -24.60 -22.51 15.42
CA ASN A 36 -24.68 -21.05 15.51
C ASN A 36 -23.47 -20.55 16.31
N VAL A 37 -22.29 -20.64 15.70
CA VAL A 37 -21.18 -19.74 15.98
C VAL A 37 -21.77 -18.35 15.77
N SER A 38 -22.22 -17.74 16.86
CA SER A 38 -22.65 -16.35 16.87
C SER A 38 -21.57 -15.56 16.15
N SER A 39 -21.96 -14.68 15.23
CA SER A 39 -21.04 -13.75 14.56
C SER A 39 -20.21 -12.87 15.51
N ALA A 40 -20.41 -13.00 16.83
CA ALA A 40 -19.60 -12.46 17.90
C ALA A 40 -18.31 -13.27 18.20
N ASP A 41 -18.20 -14.53 17.77
CA ASP A 41 -17.10 -15.45 18.14
C ASP A 41 -16.15 -15.77 16.97
N THR A 42 -16.31 -15.07 15.84
CA THR A 42 -15.32 -15.10 14.75
C THR A 42 -14.20 -14.11 15.07
N PRO A 43 -12.95 -14.56 15.30
CA PRO A 43 -11.84 -13.63 15.53
C PRO A 43 -11.68 -12.71 14.32
N GLN A 44 -11.84 -11.40 14.54
CA GLN A 44 -11.62 -10.39 13.51
C GLN A 44 -10.15 -10.03 13.45
N VAL A 45 -9.56 -10.15 12.26
CA VAL A 45 -8.19 -9.71 12.00
C VAL A 45 -8.19 -8.19 11.83
N THR A 46 -7.40 -7.51 12.65
CA THR A 46 -7.20 -6.07 12.58
C THR A 46 -5.91 -5.72 11.83
N ALA A 47 -5.77 -4.46 11.40
CA ALA A 47 -4.52 -3.98 10.80
C ALA A 47 -3.31 -4.13 11.74
N LYS A 48 -3.54 -4.02 13.05
CA LYS A 48 -2.50 -4.17 14.08
C LYS A 48 -1.96 -5.59 14.15
N ASP A 49 -2.82 -6.58 13.95
CA ASP A 49 -2.41 -8.00 13.90
C ASP A 49 -1.52 -8.26 12.68
N MET A 50 -1.85 -7.64 11.54
CA MET A 50 -1.02 -7.71 10.33
C MET A 50 0.33 -7.02 10.51
N GLU A 51 0.35 -5.84 11.15
CA GLU A 51 1.58 -5.11 11.47
C GLU A 51 2.50 -5.96 12.33
N GLN A 52 1.99 -6.53 13.43
CA GLN A 52 2.77 -7.36 14.34
C GLN A 52 3.42 -8.55 13.62
N ILE A 53 2.70 -9.24 12.73
CA ILE A 53 3.25 -10.37 11.96
C ILE A 53 4.36 -9.91 11.01
N VAL A 54 4.22 -8.73 10.39
CA VAL A 54 5.27 -8.19 9.50
C VAL A 54 6.48 -7.75 10.32
N GLU A 55 6.27 -7.12 11.49
CA GLU A 55 7.33 -6.75 12.43
C GLU A 55 8.11 -7.98 12.90
N GLU A 56 7.41 -9.04 13.31
CA GLU A 56 8.03 -10.31 13.73
C GLU A 56 8.84 -10.98 12.61
N LYS A 57 8.38 -10.88 11.35
CA LYS A 57 9.07 -11.49 10.20
C LYS A 57 10.24 -10.67 9.67
N THR A 58 10.14 -9.35 9.75
CA THR A 58 11.11 -8.44 9.12
C THR A 58 12.06 -7.80 10.11
N GLU A 59 11.76 -7.88 11.41
CA GLU A 59 12.43 -7.15 12.49
C GLU A 59 12.35 -5.61 12.33
N ILE A 60 11.44 -5.13 11.49
CA ILE A 60 11.24 -3.71 11.19
C ILE A 60 9.95 -3.24 11.87
N PRO A 61 9.96 -2.21 12.75
CA PRO A 61 8.78 -1.75 13.49
C PRO A 61 7.82 -0.92 12.60
N VAL A 62 7.02 -1.62 11.79
CA VAL A 62 6.13 -1.05 10.79
C VAL A 62 5.11 -0.06 11.39
N GLY A 63 4.54 -0.34 12.56
CA GLY A 63 3.55 0.54 13.20
C GLY A 63 4.14 1.89 13.61
N GLU A 64 5.34 1.88 14.21
CA GLU A 64 6.06 3.10 14.56
C GLU A 64 6.47 3.90 13.31
N LEU A 65 6.89 3.20 12.25
CA LEU A 65 7.24 3.83 10.98
C LEU A 65 6.03 4.52 10.35
N GLN A 66 4.86 3.88 10.34
CA GLN A 66 3.62 4.50 9.85
C GLN A 66 3.26 5.77 10.63
N ALA A 67 3.36 5.74 11.96
CA ALA A 67 3.04 6.91 12.80
C ALA A 67 3.99 8.08 12.53
N LYS A 68 5.31 7.81 12.46
CA LYS A 68 6.33 8.80 12.10
C LYS A 68 6.08 9.38 10.72
N GLU A 69 5.75 8.54 9.75
CA GLU A 69 5.48 8.98 8.39
C GLU A 69 4.24 9.89 8.31
N GLN A 70 3.16 9.57 9.01
CA GLN A 70 1.98 10.45 9.05
C GLN A 70 2.32 11.83 9.62
N GLN A 71 3.14 11.88 10.67
CA GLN A 71 3.59 13.15 11.25
C GLN A 71 4.46 13.94 10.28
N GLN A 72 5.39 13.27 9.59
CA GLN A 72 6.25 13.84 8.55
C GLN A 72 5.41 14.45 7.42
N LEU A 73 4.42 13.72 6.90
CA LEU A 73 3.54 14.20 5.82
C LEU A 73 2.64 15.37 6.23
N ARG A 74 2.17 15.39 7.48
CA ARG A 74 1.43 16.56 8.02
C ARG A 74 2.31 17.81 7.98
N ASN A 75 3.56 17.70 8.44
CA ASN A 75 4.49 18.81 8.57
C ASN A 75 5.31 19.11 7.30
N LEU A 76 5.13 18.35 6.21
CA LEU A 76 5.91 18.48 4.98
C LEU A 76 5.95 19.90 4.42
N GLY A 77 4.79 20.54 4.18
CA GLY A 77 4.74 21.92 3.68
C GLY A 77 5.49 22.92 4.57
N PRO A 78 5.13 23.03 5.87
CA PRO A 78 5.85 23.89 6.81
C PRO A 78 7.35 23.63 6.92
N ASN A 79 7.81 22.38 6.78
CA ASN A 79 9.22 22.05 6.80
C ASN A 79 9.95 22.50 5.52
N LEU A 80 9.31 22.36 4.36
CA LEU A 80 9.83 22.85 3.09
C LEU A 80 9.90 24.38 3.08
N GLU A 81 8.89 25.08 3.60
CA GLU A 81 8.84 26.55 3.69
C GLU A 81 9.99 27.14 4.52
N LYS A 82 10.52 26.41 5.51
CA LYS A 82 11.71 26.84 6.29
C LYS A 82 12.97 26.99 5.43
N HIS A 83 13.04 26.28 4.31
CA HIS A 83 14.22 26.20 3.46
C HIS A 83 14.01 26.82 2.08
N VAL A 84 12.77 26.82 1.57
CA VAL A 84 12.41 27.34 0.25
C VAL A 84 11.59 28.62 0.43
N ILE A 85 12.28 29.74 0.54
CA ILE A 85 11.68 31.04 0.87
C ILE A 85 11.03 31.68 -0.36
N GLY A 86 9.79 32.18 -0.20
CA GLY A 86 9.08 32.94 -1.22
C GLY A 86 8.51 32.10 -2.36
N GLN A 87 8.27 30.80 -2.13
CA GLN A 87 7.70 29.86 -3.09
C GLN A 87 6.49 29.10 -2.49
N ASP A 88 5.73 29.74 -1.62
CA ASP A 88 4.67 29.14 -0.80
C ASP A 88 3.64 28.37 -1.66
N GLU A 89 3.24 28.93 -2.81
CA GLU A 89 2.29 28.28 -3.72
C GLU A 89 2.85 26.96 -4.30
N ALA A 90 4.13 26.94 -4.68
CA ALA A 90 4.78 25.76 -5.21
C ALA A 90 4.95 24.68 -4.12
N VAL A 91 5.35 25.10 -2.92
CA VAL A 91 5.50 24.22 -1.76
C VAL A 91 4.16 23.57 -1.40
N GLU A 92 3.08 24.34 -1.30
CA GLU A 92 1.77 23.80 -0.94
C GLU A 92 1.22 22.87 -2.03
N LYS A 93 1.38 23.19 -3.31
CA LYS A 93 1.00 22.30 -4.42
C LYS A 93 1.72 20.95 -4.36
N VAL A 94 3.02 20.97 -4.08
CA VAL A 94 3.82 19.75 -3.96
C VAL A 94 3.42 18.94 -2.73
N ALA A 95 3.36 19.58 -1.56
CA ALA A 95 3.00 18.92 -0.31
C ALA A 95 1.61 18.29 -0.39
N ARG A 96 0.62 19.00 -0.96
CA ARG A 96 -0.73 18.48 -1.19
C ARG A 96 -0.75 17.28 -2.13
N ALA A 97 0.01 17.32 -3.22
CA ALA A 97 0.07 16.22 -4.17
C ALA A 97 0.68 14.94 -3.55
N ILE A 98 1.74 15.08 -2.75
CA ILE A 98 2.39 13.96 -2.06
C ILE A 98 1.44 13.36 -1.00
N ARG A 99 0.82 14.20 -0.16
CA ARG A 99 -0.18 13.73 0.83
C ARG A 99 -1.31 12.96 0.17
N ARG A 100 -1.83 13.45 -0.96
CA ARG A 100 -2.91 12.78 -1.72
C ARG A 100 -2.48 11.43 -2.29
N ASN A 101 -1.24 11.30 -2.77
CA ASN A 101 -0.74 10.03 -3.27
C ASN A 101 -0.68 8.98 -2.15
N ARG A 102 -0.16 9.37 -0.97
CA ARG A 102 0.10 8.41 0.11
C ARG A 102 -1.15 7.82 0.75
N VAL A 103 -2.28 8.52 0.70
CA VAL A 103 -3.58 7.98 1.15
C VAL A 103 -4.24 7.04 0.11
N GLY A 104 -3.54 6.70 -0.97
CA GLY A 104 -3.98 5.68 -1.93
C GLY A 104 -4.95 6.18 -3.01
N PHE A 105 -5.13 7.50 -3.17
CA PHE A 105 -6.03 8.06 -4.21
C PHE A 105 -5.43 8.05 -5.63
N ASN A 106 -4.28 7.44 -5.85
CA ASN A 106 -3.63 7.38 -7.16
C ASN A 106 -3.66 5.96 -7.75
N GLY A 107 -3.83 5.87 -9.06
CA GLY A 107 -3.80 4.60 -9.79
C GLY A 107 -2.46 3.88 -9.68
N THR A 108 -2.50 2.55 -9.72
CA THR A 108 -1.31 1.69 -9.66
C THR A 108 -0.31 2.02 -10.78
N GLY A 109 0.99 1.91 -10.51
CA GLY A 109 2.06 2.12 -11.50
C GLY A 109 2.40 3.58 -11.81
N ARG A 110 1.95 4.55 -11.01
CA ARG A 110 2.28 5.97 -11.18
C ARG A 110 3.24 6.49 -10.10
N PRO A 111 4.16 7.43 -10.42
CA PRO A 111 5.03 8.05 -9.42
C PRO A 111 4.26 8.73 -8.28
N ILE A 112 4.93 8.90 -7.14
CA ILE A 112 4.35 9.55 -5.95
C ILE A 112 3.88 10.98 -6.29
N GLY A 113 4.70 11.71 -7.04
CA GLY A 113 4.35 12.99 -7.64
C GLY A 113 5.15 13.20 -8.92
N SER A 114 4.56 13.90 -9.89
CA SER A 114 5.23 14.35 -11.10
C SER A 114 5.03 15.86 -11.19
N PHE A 115 6.13 16.59 -11.23
CA PHE A 115 6.14 18.05 -11.13
C PHE A 115 7.02 18.64 -12.21
N LEU A 116 6.58 19.77 -12.77
CA LEU A 116 7.37 20.61 -13.64
C LEU A 116 7.55 21.97 -12.97
N PHE A 117 8.77 22.28 -12.55
CA PHE A 117 9.11 23.57 -11.96
C PHE A 117 9.60 24.52 -13.05
N VAL A 118 8.89 25.64 -13.24
CA VAL A 118 9.21 26.64 -14.27
C VAL A 118 9.60 27.96 -13.60
N GLY A 119 10.60 28.65 -14.14
CA GLY A 119 11.06 29.95 -13.64
C GLY A 119 12.54 30.21 -13.93
N PRO A 120 13.08 31.40 -13.59
CA PRO A 120 14.50 31.72 -13.79
C PRO A 120 15.42 30.91 -12.87
N THR A 121 16.72 30.87 -13.16
CA THR A 121 17.71 30.20 -12.31
C THR A 121 17.80 30.88 -10.93
N GLY A 122 18.19 30.14 -9.90
CA GLY A 122 18.38 30.68 -8.55
C GLY A 122 17.12 30.81 -7.68
N VAL A 123 15.90 30.67 -8.22
CA VAL A 123 14.65 30.85 -7.44
C VAL A 123 14.25 29.70 -6.50
N GLY A 124 15.09 28.67 -6.35
CA GLY A 124 14.84 27.56 -5.42
C GLY A 124 14.23 26.28 -6.00
N LYS A 125 14.08 26.15 -7.33
CA LYS A 125 13.55 24.91 -7.98
C LYS A 125 14.31 23.64 -7.55
N THR A 126 15.63 23.68 -7.65
CA THR A 126 16.51 22.55 -7.27
C THR A 126 16.57 22.37 -5.76
N GLU A 127 16.47 23.45 -4.99
CA GLU A 127 16.48 23.36 -3.54
C GLU A 127 15.21 22.68 -3.03
N LEU A 128 14.04 22.98 -3.60
CA LEU A 128 12.80 22.29 -3.28
C LEU A 128 12.90 20.78 -3.53
N ALA A 129 13.50 20.35 -4.64
CA ALA A 129 13.73 18.93 -4.91
C ALA A 129 14.67 18.27 -3.88
N LYS A 130 15.76 18.95 -3.48
CA LYS A 130 16.69 18.47 -2.45
C LYS A 130 16.01 18.36 -1.08
N GLN A 131 15.22 19.36 -0.71
CA GLN A 131 14.51 19.38 0.56
C GLN A 131 13.41 18.32 0.60
N LEU A 132 12.75 18.03 -0.52
CA LEU A 132 11.84 16.89 -0.63
C LEU A 132 12.55 15.55 -0.41
N ALA A 133 13.75 15.36 -0.97
CA ALA A 133 14.51 14.14 -0.74
C ALA A 133 14.87 13.99 0.74
N TYR A 134 15.30 15.07 1.38
CA TYR A 134 15.58 15.08 2.81
C TYR A 134 14.32 14.81 3.67
N GLU A 135 13.23 15.53 3.41
CA GLU A 135 11.99 15.40 4.16
C GLU A 135 11.24 14.10 3.93
N LEU A 136 11.55 13.31 2.90
CA LEU A 136 10.91 12.01 2.65
C LEU A 136 11.84 10.82 2.92
N PHE A 137 13.14 10.97 2.69
CA PHE A 137 14.11 9.86 2.75
C PHE A 137 15.27 10.12 3.72
N GLY A 138 15.24 11.22 4.47
CA GLY A 138 16.22 11.55 5.51
C GLY A 138 17.56 12.07 5.01
N SER A 139 17.81 12.08 3.69
CA SER A 139 19.04 12.59 3.10
C SER A 139 18.78 13.30 1.78
N LYS A 140 19.54 14.36 1.53
CA LYS A 140 19.58 15.02 0.21
C LYS A 140 20.23 14.12 -0.85
N ASP A 141 21.08 13.18 -0.44
CA ASP A 141 21.79 12.26 -1.33
C ASP A 141 20.89 11.16 -1.88
N SER A 142 19.72 10.96 -1.28
CA SER A 142 18.66 10.10 -1.83
C SER A 142 18.06 10.66 -3.12
N MET A 143 18.39 11.91 -3.50
CA MET A 143 18.00 12.51 -4.77
C MET A 143 18.91 12.03 -5.90
N ILE A 144 18.35 11.22 -6.80
CA ILE A 144 18.99 10.91 -8.08
C ILE A 144 18.77 12.12 -9.02
N ARG A 145 19.87 12.77 -9.43
CA ARG A 145 19.84 13.97 -10.28
C ARG A 145 20.41 13.66 -11.66
N PHE A 146 19.62 13.93 -12.69
CA PHE A 146 20.07 13.91 -14.07
C PHE A 146 20.22 15.34 -14.59
N ASP A 147 21.38 15.65 -15.17
CA ASP A 147 21.62 16.94 -15.81
C ASP A 147 21.17 16.88 -17.27
N MET A 148 20.00 17.45 -17.58
CA MET A 148 19.43 17.37 -18.94
C MET A 148 20.31 18.02 -20.01
N SER A 149 21.23 18.91 -19.63
CA SER A 149 22.21 19.46 -20.58
C SER A 149 23.19 18.40 -21.10
N GLU A 150 23.44 17.32 -20.34
CA GLU A 150 24.25 16.18 -20.77
C GLU A 150 23.53 15.22 -21.72
N TYR A 151 22.21 15.38 -21.88
CA TYR A 151 21.34 14.50 -22.68
C TYR A 151 20.84 15.13 -23.98
N MET A 152 21.46 16.23 -24.44
CA MET A 152 21.02 16.98 -25.62
C MET A 152 21.28 16.25 -26.95
N GLU A 153 22.29 15.38 -27.00
CA GLU A 153 22.72 14.70 -28.22
C GLU A 153 22.07 13.31 -28.34
N PRO A 154 21.68 12.84 -29.54
CA PRO A 154 20.95 11.57 -29.67
C PRO A 154 21.65 10.35 -29.07
N HIS A 155 22.98 10.31 -29.09
CA HIS A 155 23.79 9.21 -28.57
C HIS A 155 23.99 9.27 -27.04
N SER A 156 23.70 10.41 -26.41
CA SER A 156 23.76 10.55 -24.95
C SER A 156 22.66 9.76 -24.23
N VAL A 157 21.58 9.39 -24.92
CA VAL A 157 20.50 8.53 -24.39
C VAL A 157 21.04 7.18 -23.90
N ALA A 158 22.08 6.65 -24.56
CA ALA A 158 22.73 5.41 -24.15
C ALA A 158 23.32 5.48 -22.71
N LYS A 159 23.66 6.67 -22.20
CA LYS A 159 24.10 6.84 -20.81
C LYS A 159 22.97 6.59 -19.80
N LEU A 160 21.71 6.81 -20.21
CA LEU A 160 20.54 6.63 -19.36
C LEU A 160 20.04 5.19 -19.40
N ILE A 161 19.93 4.61 -20.60
CA ILE A 161 19.31 3.29 -20.81
C ILE A 161 20.31 2.13 -20.96
N GLY A 162 21.61 2.43 -21.00
CA GLY A 162 22.68 1.49 -21.35
C GLY A 162 23.02 1.53 -22.84
N SER A 163 24.27 1.18 -23.17
CA SER A 163 24.71 1.08 -24.55
C SER A 163 24.14 -0.19 -25.21
N PRO A 164 23.92 -0.21 -26.54
CA PRO A 164 23.51 -1.42 -27.24
C PRO A 164 24.66 -2.47 -27.30
N PRO A 165 24.36 -3.77 -27.53
CA PRO A 165 25.37 -4.81 -27.66
C PRO A 165 26.44 -4.47 -28.71
N GLY A 166 27.71 -4.61 -28.32
CA GLY A 166 28.86 -4.31 -29.20
C GLY A 166 29.40 -2.88 -29.11
N TYR A 167 28.86 -2.04 -28.22
CA TYR A 167 29.39 -0.70 -27.91
C TYR A 167 30.05 -0.67 -26.52
N VAL A 168 31.01 0.25 -26.32
CA VAL A 168 31.67 0.48 -25.02
C VAL A 168 30.60 0.90 -24.00
N GLY A 169 30.56 0.23 -22.84
CA GLY A 169 29.53 0.44 -21.81
C GLY A 169 28.28 -0.43 -21.97
N TYR A 170 28.33 -1.52 -22.74
CA TYR A 170 27.25 -2.52 -22.83
C TYR A 170 27.08 -3.35 -21.55
N GLU A 171 28.18 -3.65 -20.85
CA GLU A 171 28.15 -4.40 -19.58
C GLU A 171 27.87 -3.50 -18.35
N GLU A 172 27.96 -2.18 -18.52
CA GLU A 172 27.54 -1.23 -17.50
C GLU A 172 26.02 -1.03 -17.64
N ALA A 173 25.26 -1.35 -16.58
CA ALA A 173 23.89 -0.89 -16.48
C ALA A 173 23.89 0.64 -16.62
N GLY A 174 22.90 1.20 -17.33
CA GLY A 174 22.75 2.65 -17.43
C GLY A 174 22.67 3.31 -16.05
N GLN A 175 22.64 4.64 -16.01
CA GLN A 175 22.49 5.35 -14.72
C GLN A 175 21.14 5.08 -14.00
N LEU A 176 20.25 4.26 -14.58
CA LEU A 176 18.94 3.85 -14.08
C LEU A 176 18.77 2.32 -14.09
#